data_AF-A0A259FBX2-F1
#
_entry.id   AF-A0A259FBX2-F1
#
_cell.length_a   1.000
_cell.length_b   1.000
_cell.length_c   1.000
_cell.angle_alpha   90.00
_cell.angle_beta   90.00
_cell.angle_gamma   90.00
#
_symmetry.space_group_name_H-M   'P 1'
#
loop_
_entity.id
_entity.type
_entity.pdbx_description
1 polymer ?
#
loop_
_entity_poly.entity_id
_entity_poly.type
_entity_poly.pdbx_seq_one_letter_code
_entity_poly.pdbx_strand_id
1 'polypeptide(L)' 'EPLSVARLEWEHIQKVLGEHDGNISATARALKMHRRTLQRKLDKHPPKAE' A
#
# COMPACT_ATOMS: atom_id res chain seq x y z
N GLU A 1 -14.78 10.92 11.51
CA GLU A 1 -13.50 10.66 12.23
C GLU A 1 -12.32 11.10 11.36
N PRO A 2 -11.15 11.46 11.93
CA PRO A 2 -9.96 11.74 11.13
C PRO A 2 -9.54 10.45 10.39
N LEU A 3 -9.20 10.57 9.11
CA LEU A 3 -8.70 9.44 8.31
C LEU A 3 -7.58 8.73 9.07
N SER A 4 -7.82 7.48 9.46
CA SER A 4 -6.82 6.67 10.16
C SER A 4 -5.55 6.59 9.32
N VAL A 5 -4.38 6.75 9.94
CA VAL A 5 -3.06 6.71 9.27
C VAL A 5 -2.91 5.46 8.40
N ALA A 6 -3.53 4.35 8.80
CA ALA A 6 -3.56 3.10 8.04
C ALA A 6 -4.28 3.23 6.68
N ARG A 7 -5.36 4.03 6.61
CA ARG A 7 -6.10 4.28 5.37
C ARG A 7 -5.26 5.08 4.38
N LEU A 8 -4.60 6.13 4.85
CA LEU A 8 -3.70 6.95 4.04
C LEU A 8 -2.53 6.12 3.49
N GLU A 9 -1.95 5.24 4.31
CA GLU A 9 -0.90 4.33 3.85
C GLU A 9 -1.41 3.38 2.76
N TRP A 10 -2.62 2.83 2.93
CA TRP A 10 -3.23 1.93 1.95
C TRP A 10 -3.53 2.63 0.61
N GLU A 11 -4.08 3.84 0.65
CA GLU A 11 -4.34 4.64 -0.54
C GLU A 11 -3.04 5.04 -1.26
N HIS A 12 -1.99 5.38 -0.50
CA HIS A 12 -0.68 5.65 -1.07
C HIS A 12 -0.10 4.41 -1.79
N ILE A 13 -0.22 3.22 -1.17
CA ILE A 13 0.19 1.95 -1.79
C ILE A 13 -0.56 1.71 -3.11
N GLN A 14 -1.88 1.88 -3.12
CA GLN A 14 -2.69 1.65 -4.34
C GLN A 14 -2.34 2.63 -5.46
N LYS A 15 -2.12 3.91 -5.12
CA LYS A 15 -1.70 4.91 -6.09
C LYS A 15 -0.38 4.54 -6.77
N VAL A 16 0.65 4.24 -5.97
CA VAL A 16 1.99 3.90 -6.48
C VAL A 16 1.99 2.53 -7.18
N LEU A 17 1.11 1.61 -6.80
CA LEU A 17 0.91 0.34 -7.50
C LEU A 17 0.33 0.57 -8.91
N GLY A 18 -0.62 1.49 -9.06
CA GLY A 18 -1.15 1.90 -10.37
C GLY A 18 -0.11 2.60 -11.24
N GLU A 19 0.70 3.49 -10.66
CA GLU A 19 1.81 4.16 -11.36
C GLU A 19 2.87 3.18 -11.91
N HIS A 20 3.01 2.01 -11.28
CA HIS A 20 3.94 0.95 -11.68
C HIS A 20 3.26 -0.24 -12.37
N ASP A 21 2.05 -0.08 -12.92
CA ASP A 21 1.34 -1.11 -13.68
C ASP A 21 1.17 -2.44 -12.91
N GLY A 22 0.93 -2.36 -11.59
CA GLY A 22 0.80 -3.53 -10.74
C GLY A 22 2.13 -4.21 -10.35
N ASN A 23 3.28 -3.64 -10.71
CA ASN A 23 4.59 -4.23 -10.38
C ASN A 23 4.96 -4.03 -8.89
N ILE A 24 4.61 -5.02 -8.07
CA ILE A 24 4.86 -5.07 -6.62
C ILE A 24 6.34 -4.79 -6.29
N SER A 25 7.30 -5.30 -7.07
CA SER A 25 8.72 -5.10 -6.80
C SER A 25 9.19 -3.67 -7.06
N ALA A 26 8.61 -2.99 -8.06
CA ALA A 26 8.88 -1.58 -8.34
C ALA A 26 8.22 -0.68 -7.30
N THR A 27 6.95 -0.92 -6.98
CA THR A 27 6.21 -0.21 -5.92
C THR A 27 6.89 -0.33 -4.57
N ALA A 28 7.37 -1.52 -4.19
CA ALA A 28 8.07 -1.70 -2.92
C ALA A 28 9.37 -0.86 -2.85
N ARG A 29 10.12 -0.79 -3.96
CA ARG A 29 11.32 0.07 -4.06
C ARG A 29 10.97 1.55 -4.00
N ALA A 30 9.92 1.98 -4.69
CA ALA A 30 9.44 3.37 -4.67
C ALA A 30 8.99 3.80 -3.27
N LEU A 31 8.28 2.92 -2.56
CA LEU A 31 7.83 3.12 -1.19
C LEU A 31 8.89 2.84 -0.12
N LYS A 32 10.15 2.59 -0.52
CA LYS A 32 11.28 2.25 0.38
C LYS A 32 10.96 1.13 1.39
N MET A 33 10.22 0.12 0.95
CA MET A 33 9.84 -1.04 1.77
C MET A 33 10.25 -2.35 1.12
N HIS A 34 10.34 -3.42 1.92
CA HIS A 34 10.55 -4.75 1.37
C HIS A 34 9.31 -5.26 0.63
N ARG A 35 9.53 -5.93 -0.52
CA ARG A 35 8.45 -6.57 -1.32
C ARG A 35 7.55 -7.45 -0.48
N ARG A 36 8.13 -8.23 0.46
CA ARG A 36 7.35 -9.11 1.36
C ARG A 36 6.42 -8.33 2.28
N THR A 37 6.85 -7.16 2.75
CA THR A 37 6.02 -6.26 3.57
C THR A 37 4.85 -5.71 2.76
N LEU A 38 5.12 -5.21 1.55
CA LEU A 38 4.10 -4.71 0.64
C LEU A 38 3.05 -5.80 0.35
N GLN A 39 3.50 -7.01 0.03
CA GLN A 39 2.61 -8.13 -0.25
C GLN A 39 1.72 -8.49 0.94
N ARG A 40 2.28 -8.53 2.17
CA ARG A 40 1.47 -8.73 3.39
C ARG A 40 0.45 -7.62 3.63
N LYS A 41 0.77 -6.37 3.26
CA LYS A 41 -0.15 -5.24 3.36
C LYS A 41 -1.27 -5.32 2.32
N LEU A 42 -0.97 -5.84 1.12
CA LEU A 42 -1.95 -6.10 0.07
C LEU A 42 -2.85 -7.31 0.37
N ASP A 43 -2.30 -8.35 1.00
CA ASP A 43 -3.05 -9.54 1.43
C ASP A 43 -4.06 -9.23 2.53
N LYS A 44 -3.81 -8.16 3.32
CA LYS A 44 -4.78 -7.66 4.29
C LYS A 44 -5.83 -6.82 3.56
N HIS A 45 -7.10 -7.10 3.84
CA HIS A 45 -8.20 -6.24 3.41
C HIS A 45 -7.93 -4.77 3.76
N PRO A 46 -8.44 -3.80 2.95
CA PRO A 46 -8.30 -2.38 3.27
C PRO A 46 -8.72 -2.15 4.72
N PRO A 47 -7.95 -1.38 5.50
CA PRO A 47 -8.30 -1.09 6.87
C PRO A 47 -9.72 -0.52 6.89
N LYS A 48 -10.61 -1.10 7.70
CA LYS A 48 -11.93 -0.53 7.93
C LYS A 48 -11.70 0.89 8.45
N ALA A 49 -12.36 1.86 7.84
CA ALA A 49 -12.51 3.16 8.48
C ALA A 49 -13.32 2.87 9.74
N GLU A 50 -12.64 2.86 10.88
CA GLU A 50 -13.30 2.81 12.19
C GLU A 50 -14.04 4.12 12.42
#